data_AF-A0A8T8SI60-F1
#
_entry.id   AF-A0A8T8SI60-F1
#
_cell.length_a   1.000
_cell.length_b   1.000
_cell.length_c   1.000
_cell.angle_alpha   90.00
_cell.angle_beta   90.00
_cell.angle_gamma   90.00
#
_symmetry.space_group_name_H-M   'P 1'
#
loop_
_entity.id
_entity.type
_entity.pdbx_description
1 polymer ?
#
loop_
_entity_poly.entity_id
_entity_poly.type
_entity_poly.pdbx_seq_one_letter_code
_entity_poly.pdbx_strand_id
1 'polypeptide(L)'
;MALGNAPGQSLLGAAALTPLNKQGGGVRPIAAGELLYRLCAKVLLKSLPPANALLPSQLGVGSPGGVEPIVRLLERFVDEVEGEGEFEFLILLDFSNAFNALCRAAMSKAILKHCNNLHRFAKWRYNSPCPLFFNGCAPDQPLLSSQGLPQGDPFGPLFFSVTVRDLAAELQEFLGEDALLVCYFDDWTILAKRPGVLERVKALFAAKEAEGQTCGLALSSGKCKEMSREEVRTEGVQVLGTMIGGVAPRARFLAEKIREEVEVLGRLRSLGRQDALLLLTKSIQHTLRHLLRTLSTDGIDSHWNELDNALHEALVFLRGSTAHNKEVDRILFSLPARLGGCAVPQFADIAPHARDSMRMESDHTLAIRQLLRPYTSPAFPRPSSLDDDAEEERGPRQRDRLKQVWTGMLVSLAVSSDDYPPLLPIDQLISVLGHRSPLGRRWLSVFPFDINTALSDREIQVGLQPCSFVPCSRCTIFAAWIADCEPRMATTKARQLSSL
;
A
#
# COMPACT_ATOMS: atom_id res chain seq x y z
N MET A 1 6.51 17.08 -24.56
CA MET A 1 7.31 15.98 -23.97
C MET A 1 7.11 14.67 -24.73
N ALA A 2 5.88 14.26 -25.07
CA ALA A 2 5.59 13.02 -25.81
C ALA A 2 6.45 12.81 -27.07
N LEU A 3 6.55 13.84 -27.92
CA LEU A 3 7.31 13.81 -29.17
C LEU A 3 8.84 13.88 -28.97
N GLY A 4 9.32 14.01 -27.72
CA GLY A 4 10.73 14.06 -27.38
C GLY A 4 11.44 15.39 -27.67
N ASN A 5 10.70 16.46 -27.93
CA ASN A 5 11.21 17.76 -28.37
C ASN A 5 10.77 18.94 -27.48
N ALA A 6 10.34 18.67 -26.24
CA ALA A 6 9.97 19.76 -25.33
C ALA A 6 11.22 20.58 -24.94
N PRO A 7 11.13 21.93 -24.95
CA PRO A 7 12.23 22.78 -24.50
C PRO A 7 12.45 22.63 -22.98
N GLY A 8 13.60 23.10 -22.49
CA GLY A 8 13.87 23.14 -21.04
C GLY A 8 14.08 21.77 -20.38
N GLN A 9 14.59 20.78 -21.13
CA GLN A 9 14.80 19.41 -20.63
C GLN A 9 15.61 19.36 -19.33
N SER A 10 16.68 20.17 -19.20
CA SER A 10 17.51 20.19 -18.00
C SER A 10 16.73 20.67 -16.76
N LEU A 11 15.90 21.71 -16.94
CA LEU A 11 15.06 22.26 -15.88
C LEU A 11 13.92 21.30 -15.50
N LEU A 12 13.19 20.79 -16.49
CA LEU A 12 12.07 19.87 -16.28
C LEU A 12 12.52 18.48 -15.77
N GLY A 13 13.72 18.05 -16.16
CA GLY A 13 14.32 16.79 -15.72
C GLY A 13 15.01 16.87 -14.35
N ALA A 14 15.11 18.08 -13.77
CA ALA A 14 15.71 18.31 -12.47
C ALA A 14 14.86 17.70 -11.34
N ALA A 15 15.51 17.37 -10.22
CA ALA A 15 14.82 16.88 -9.04
C ALA A 15 15.46 17.36 -7.74
N ALA A 16 14.63 17.56 -6.71
CA ALA A 16 15.08 17.71 -5.34
C ALA A 16 15.36 16.32 -4.74
N LEU A 17 16.54 16.14 -4.17
CA LEU A 17 17.03 14.88 -3.62
C LEU A 17 16.95 14.93 -2.09
N THR A 18 16.21 13.99 -1.52
CA THR A 18 16.09 13.79 -0.07
C THR A 18 16.73 12.46 0.31
N PRO A 19 17.86 12.46 1.06
CA PRO A 19 18.44 11.23 1.57
C PRO A 19 17.63 10.72 2.76
N LEU A 20 17.04 9.53 2.62
CA LEU A 20 16.34 8.85 3.70
C LEU A 20 17.22 7.75 4.30
N ASN A 21 17.20 7.59 5.62
CA ASN A 21 17.90 6.50 6.29
C ASN A 21 17.19 5.18 6.03
N LYS A 22 17.94 4.15 5.65
CA LYS A 22 17.42 2.77 5.59
C LYS A 22 17.50 2.13 6.98
N GLN A 23 16.52 1.29 7.30
CA GLN A 23 16.64 0.35 8.42
C GLN A 23 17.83 -0.59 8.15
N GLY A 24 18.72 -0.76 9.13
CA GLY A 24 19.95 -1.54 8.98
C GLY A 24 21.14 -0.77 8.38
N GLY A 25 21.02 0.54 8.16
CA GLY A 25 22.10 1.39 7.67
C GLY A 25 22.08 1.62 6.16
N GLY A 26 22.77 2.68 5.73
CA GLY A 26 22.78 3.15 4.34
C GLY A 26 21.70 4.18 4.02
N VAL A 27 21.77 4.73 2.81
CA VAL A 27 20.93 5.86 2.36
C VAL A 27 20.05 5.44 1.20
N ARG A 28 18.79 5.88 1.21
CA ARG A 28 17.85 5.81 0.08
C ARG A 28 17.62 7.22 -0.46
N PRO A 29 18.20 7.57 -1.62
CA PRO A 29 18.01 8.90 -2.19
C PRO A 29 16.66 8.96 -2.93
N ILE A 30 15.73 9.78 -2.43
CA ILE A 30 14.44 10.04 -3.10
C ILE A 30 14.56 11.31 -3.94
N ALA A 31 14.32 11.19 -5.23
CA ALA A 31 14.36 12.29 -6.19
C ALA A 31 12.93 12.75 -6.51
N ALA A 32 12.52 13.86 -5.90
CA ALA A 32 11.27 14.54 -6.20
C ALA A 32 11.46 15.41 -7.46
N GLY A 33 11.03 14.89 -8.61
CA GLY A 33 11.08 15.61 -9.89
C GLY A 33 10.20 16.85 -9.93
N GLU A 34 10.52 17.75 -10.87
CA GLU A 34 9.76 18.97 -11.14
C GLU A 34 8.25 18.70 -11.35
N LEU A 35 7.38 19.62 -10.90
CA LEU A 35 5.93 19.44 -10.87
C LEU A 35 5.32 19.29 -12.27
N LEU A 36 5.65 20.16 -13.22
CA LEU A 36 5.14 20.09 -14.59
C LEU A 36 5.61 18.81 -15.27
N TYR A 37 6.87 18.40 -15.05
CA TYR A 37 7.33 17.10 -15.51
C TYR A 37 6.48 15.96 -14.94
N ARG A 38 6.29 15.90 -13.61
CA ARG A 38 5.51 14.82 -12.98
C ARG A 38 4.06 14.80 -13.45
N LEU A 39 3.44 15.97 -13.65
CA LEU A 39 2.10 16.08 -14.20
C LEU A 39 2.03 15.54 -15.63
N CYS A 40 2.88 16.03 -16.52
CA CYS A 40 2.93 15.56 -17.91
C CYS A 40 3.27 14.07 -17.98
N ALA A 41 4.18 13.57 -17.14
CA ALA A 41 4.54 12.17 -17.10
C ALA A 41 3.34 11.27 -16.76
N LYS A 42 2.55 11.66 -15.73
CA LYS A 42 1.31 10.95 -15.37
C LYS A 42 0.26 11.01 -16.49
N VAL A 43 0.11 12.15 -17.15
CA VAL A 43 -0.80 12.30 -18.31
C VAL A 43 -0.37 11.36 -19.44
N LEU A 44 0.93 11.26 -19.73
CA LEU A 44 1.46 10.38 -20.76
C LEU A 44 1.26 8.90 -20.40
N LEU A 45 1.54 8.49 -19.16
CA LEU A 45 1.25 7.12 -18.70
C LEU A 45 -0.22 6.74 -18.89
N LYS A 46 -1.14 7.67 -18.62
CA LYS A 46 -2.57 7.45 -18.80
C LYS A 46 -2.98 7.42 -20.28
N SER A 47 -2.34 8.25 -21.11
CA SER A 47 -2.70 8.41 -22.53
C SER A 47 -2.04 7.40 -23.45
N LEU A 48 -0.92 6.82 -23.01
CA LEU A 48 -0.09 5.88 -23.77
C LEU A 48 0.17 4.63 -22.91
N PRO A 49 -0.85 3.78 -22.69
CA PRO A 49 -0.68 2.58 -21.88
C PRO A 49 0.38 1.66 -22.50
N PRO A 50 1.27 1.07 -21.70
CA PRO A 50 2.34 0.19 -22.19
C PRO A 50 1.81 -1.23 -22.45
N ALA A 51 0.82 -1.35 -23.34
CA ALA A 51 0.16 -2.62 -23.63
C ALA A 51 1.18 -3.68 -24.10
N ASN A 52 1.17 -4.85 -23.47
CA ASN A 52 2.07 -5.98 -23.74
C ASN A 52 3.57 -5.71 -23.54
N ALA A 53 3.94 -4.59 -22.91
CA ALA A 53 5.35 -4.23 -22.70
C ALA A 53 6.04 -5.07 -21.61
N LEU A 54 5.28 -5.82 -20.80
CA LEU A 54 5.77 -6.53 -19.62
C LEU A 54 5.43 -8.02 -19.70
N LEU A 55 6.21 -8.85 -18.99
CA LEU A 55 5.89 -10.27 -18.83
C LEU A 55 4.67 -10.46 -17.91
N PRO A 56 3.88 -11.53 -18.08
CA PRO A 56 2.82 -11.88 -17.14
C PRO A 56 3.32 -12.04 -15.69
N SER A 57 4.54 -12.55 -15.52
CA SER A 57 5.23 -12.72 -14.24
C SER A 57 5.69 -11.40 -13.59
N GLN A 58 5.62 -10.26 -14.29
CA GLN A 58 5.88 -8.95 -13.71
C GLN A 58 4.60 -8.36 -13.11
N LEU A 59 4.58 -8.23 -11.78
CA LEU A 59 3.41 -7.83 -10.99
C LEU A 59 3.56 -6.42 -10.37
N GLY A 60 4.72 -5.76 -10.55
CA GLY A 60 4.99 -4.42 -10.01
C GLY A 60 4.30 -3.26 -10.75
N VAL A 61 3.92 -3.44 -12.02
CA VAL A 61 3.34 -2.37 -12.84
C VAL A 61 2.01 -2.81 -13.43
N GLY A 62 0.95 -2.05 -13.16
CA GLY A 62 -0.37 -2.29 -13.75
C GLY A 62 -1.00 -3.62 -13.32
N SER A 63 -0.51 -4.27 -12.26
CA SER A 63 -1.14 -5.45 -11.68
C SER A 63 -2.17 -5.04 -10.63
N PRO A 64 -3.44 -5.47 -10.74
CA PRO A 64 -4.38 -5.43 -9.63
C PRO A 64 -3.75 -6.09 -8.38
N GLY A 65 -3.96 -5.49 -7.21
CA GLY A 65 -3.41 -5.98 -5.94
C GLY A 65 -1.89 -5.81 -5.75
N GLY A 66 -1.12 -5.48 -6.80
CA GLY A 66 0.32 -5.26 -6.72
C GLY A 66 1.09 -6.46 -6.18
N VAL A 67 1.50 -6.40 -4.91
CA VAL A 67 2.22 -7.48 -4.20
C VAL A 67 1.32 -8.68 -3.83
N GLU A 68 0.01 -8.46 -3.75
CA GLU A 68 -0.97 -9.44 -3.25
C GLU A 68 -0.97 -10.78 -4.02
N PRO A 69 -0.88 -10.82 -5.36
CA PRO A 69 -0.76 -12.09 -6.09
C PRO A 69 0.51 -12.88 -5.74
N ILE A 70 1.64 -12.22 -5.50
CA ILE A 70 2.88 -12.92 -5.09
C ILE A 70 2.70 -13.50 -3.69
N VAL A 71 2.17 -12.70 -2.76
CA VAL A 71 1.84 -13.16 -1.40
C VAL A 71 0.92 -14.39 -1.47
N ARG A 72 -0.14 -14.33 -2.28
CA ARG A 72 -1.08 -15.44 -2.45
C ARG A 72 -0.41 -16.69 -3.04
N LEU A 73 0.47 -16.52 -4.03
CA LEU A 73 1.25 -17.61 -4.60
C LEU A 73 2.13 -18.29 -3.55
N LEU A 74 2.81 -17.51 -2.70
CA LEU A 74 3.66 -18.04 -1.64
C LEU A 74 2.86 -18.75 -0.53
N GLU A 75 1.63 -18.32 -0.25
CA GLU A 75 0.75 -19.03 0.67
C GLU A 75 0.34 -20.38 0.11
N ARG A 76 -0.05 -20.45 -1.17
CA ARG A 76 -0.38 -21.71 -1.84
C ARG A 76 0.79 -22.69 -1.85
N PHE A 77 2.01 -22.17 -2.01
CA PHE A 77 3.25 -22.93 -1.88
C PHE A 77 3.40 -23.53 -0.48
N VAL A 78 3.19 -22.76 0.59
CA VAL A 78 3.30 -23.26 1.97
C VAL A 78 2.16 -24.22 2.35
N ASP A 79 0.95 -23.96 1.85
CA ASP A 79 -0.27 -24.72 2.16
C ASP A 79 -0.43 -26.00 1.31
N GLU A 80 0.55 -26.32 0.45
CA GLU A 80 0.57 -27.51 -0.41
C GLU A 80 -0.67 -27.66 -1.30
N VAL A 81 -1.14 -26.56 -1.86
CA VAL A 81 -2.28 -26.58 -2.80
C VAL A 81 -1.89 -27.34 -4.07
N GLU A 82 -2.82 -28.16 -4.60
CA GLU A 82 -2.60 -28.99 -5.79
C GLU A 82 -2.06 -28.17 -6.98
N GLY A 83 -0.97 -28.65 -7.60
CA GLY A 83 -0.21 -27.96 -8.65
C GLY A 83 1.00 -27.19 -8.12
N GLU A 84 0.84 -26.38 -7.08
CA GLU A 84 1.95 -25.67 -6.43
C GLU A 84 2.73 -26.54 -5.42
N GLY A 85 2.10 -27.59 -4.89
CA GLY A 85 2.75 -28.57 -4.02
C GLY A 85 3.89 -29.37 -4.66
N GLU A 86 4.13 -29.21 -5.97
CA GLU A 86 5.31 -29.75 -6.64
C GLU A 86 6.58 -28.93 -6.36
N PHE A 87 6.44 -27.66 -5.96
CA PHE A 87 7.57 -26.82 -5.58
C PHE A 87 7.98 -27.09 -4.13
N GLU A 88 9.28 -27.22 -3.91
CA GLU A 88 9.87 -27.58 -2.62
C GLU A 88 10.80 -26.48 -2.07
N PHE A 89 11.15 -25.48 -2.90
CA PHE A 89 12.11 -24.43 -2.56
C PHE A 89 11.62 -23.05 -2.96
N LEU A 90 11.86 -22.07 -2.10
CA LEU A 90 11.67 -20.64 -2.31
C LEU A 90 13.04 -19.98 -2.44
N ILE A 91 13.24 -19.23 -3.52
CA ILE A 91 14.44 -18.42 -3.74
C ILE A 91 14.04 -16.96 -3.86
N LEU A 92 14.68 -16.11 -3.06
CA LEU A 92 14.52 -14.67 -3.10
C LEU A 92 15.81 -14.05 -3.63
N LEU A 93 15.71 -13.26 -4.70
CA LEU A 93 16.83 -12.52 -5.26
C LEU A 93 16.71 -11.04 -4.87
N ASP A 94 17.83 -10.47 -4.43
CA ASP A 94 17.98 -9.05 -4.12
C ASP A 94 19.08 -8.46 -5.03
N PHE A 95 18.80 -7.30 -5.62
CA PHE A 95 19.76 -6.61 -6.49
C PHE A 95 20.33 -5.37 -5.80
N SER A 96 21.65 -5.22 -5.91
CA SER A 96 22.35 -4.09 -5.30
C SER A 96 22.05 -2.80 -6.06
N ASN A 97 21.32 -1.88 -5.41
CA ASN A 97 21.06 -0.53 -5.91
C ASN A 97 20.36 -0.50 -7.30
N ALA A 98 19.46 -1.44 -7.55
CA ALA A 98 18.90 -1.77 -8.87
C ALA A 98 18.47 -0.56 -9.72
N PHE A 99 17.60 0.32 -9.18
CA PHE A 99 17.11 1.49 -9.91
C PHE A 99 18.21 2.44 -10.34
N ASN A 100 19.21 2.67 -9.49
CA ASN A 100 20.32 3.59 -9.79
C ASN A 100 21.41 2.94 -10.65
N ALA A 101 21.55 1.61 -10.58
CA ALA A 101 22.55 0.85 -11.32
C ALA A 101 22.13 0.57 -12.78
N LEU A 102 20.82 0.59 -13.07
CA LEU A 102 20.25 0.27 -14.36
C LEU A 102 20.92 1.03 -15.53
N CYS A 103 21.32 0.29 -16.56
CA CYS A 103 21.99 0.83 -17.73
C CYS A 103 21.00 1.54 -18.67
N ARG A 104 21.23 2.84 -18.92
CA ARG A 104 20.36 3.64 -19.79
C ARG A 104 20.39 3.21 -21.26
N ALA A 105 21.50 2.65 -21.73
CA ALA A 105 21.59 2.10 -23.07
C ALA A 105 20.74 0.82 -23.23
N ALA A 106 20.79 -0.07 -22.23
CA ALA A 106 19.92 -1.25 -22.18
C ALA A 106 18.45 -0.85 -22.09
N MET A 107 18.12 0.12 -21.22
CA MET A 107 16.78 0.68 -21.11
C MET A 107 16.26 1.24 -22.43
N SER A 108 17.07 2.02 -23.15
CA SER A 108 16.70 2.57 -24.46
C SER A 108 16.36 1.47 -25.47
N LYS A 109 17.21 0.43 -25.57
CA LYS A 109 16.97 -0.75 -26.44
C LYS A 109 15.68 -1.49 -26.06
N ALA A 110 15.47 -1.73 -24.77
CA ALA A 110 14.29 -2.44 -24.28
C ALA A 110 12.99 -1.65 -24.52
N ILE A 111 12.99 -0.34 -24.29
CA ILE A 111 11.83 0.53 -24.58
C ILE A 111 11.55 0.53 -26.08
N LEU A 112 12.58 0.63 -26.92
CA LEU A 112 12.41 0.56 -28.38
C LEU A 112 11.78 -0.77 -28.82
N LYS A 113 12.16 -1.88 -28.18
CA LYS A 113 11.67 -3.24 -28.49
C LYS A 113 10.23 -3.48 -27.98
N HIS A 114 9.94 -3.12 -26.74
CA HIS A 114 8.72 -3.56 -26.04
C HIS A 114 7.66 -2.45 -25.86
N CYS A 115 8.05 -1.18 -25.95
CA CYS A 115 7.14 -0.05 -25.73
C CYS A 115 7.54 1.19 -26.54
N ASN A 116 7.70 1.01 -27.86
CA ASN A 116 8.27 2.02 -28.76
C ASN A 116 7.54 3.38 -28.75
N ASN A 117 6.23 3.39 -28.49
CA ASN A 117 5.44 4.61 -28.36
C ASN A 117 5.98 5.57 -27.27
N LEU A 118 6.67 5.06 -26.25
CA LEU A 118 7.29 5.84 -25.18
C LEU A 118 8.77 6.16 -25.44
N HIS A 119 9.40 5.60 -26.48
CA HIS A 119 10.84 5.74 -26.72
C HIS A 119 11.27 7.20 -26.90
N ARG A 120 10.49 8.03 -27.62
CA ARG A 120 10.82 9.45 -27.82
C ARG A 120 10.83 10.23 -26.51
N PHE A 121 9.85 9.97 -25.64
CA PHE A 121 9.79 10.55 -24.30
C PHE A 121 10.95 10.06 -23.43
N ALA A 122 11.21 8.75 -23.40
CA ALA A 122 12.31 8.17 -22.63
C ALA A 122 13.67 8.74 -23.06
N LYS A 123 13.90 8.86 -24.37
CA LYS A 123 15.10 9.50 -24.92
C LYS A 123 15.22 10.94 -24.45
N TRP A 124 14.16 11.74 -24.56
CA TRP A 124 14.16 13.12 -24.06
C TRP A 124 14.47 13.20 -22.56
N ARG A 125 13.95 12.27 -21.76
CA ARG A 125 14.11 12.29 -20.30
C ARG A 125 15.47 11.80 -19.81
N TYR A 126 16.01 10.74 -20.39
CA TYR A 126 17.15 10.01 -19.81
C TYR A 126 18.42 10.00 -20.67
N ASN A 127 18.37 10.42 -21.95
CA ASN A 127 19.55 10.40 -22.82
C ASN A 127 20.62 11.45 -22.48
N SER A 128 20.33 12.34 -21.54
CA SER A 128 21.27 13.34 -21.04
C SER A 128 21.19 13.39 -19.51
N PRO A 129 22.30 13.67 -18.80
CA PRO A 129 22.26 13.83 -17.35
C PRO A 129 21.38 15.00 -16.93
N CYS A 130 20.58 14.81 -15.87
CA CYS A 130 19.77 15.88 -15.28
C CYS A 130 20.25 16.23 -13.87
N PRO A 131 20.14 17.50 -13.45
CA PRO A 131 20.63 17.93 -12.15
C PRO A 131 19.74 17.43 -11.00
N LEU A 132 20.38 17.01 -9.93
CA LEU A 132 19.79 16.60 -8.65
C LEU A 132 20.29 17.56 -7.56
N PHE A 133 19.37 18.24 -6.90
CA PHE A 133 19.67 19.22 -5.86
C PHE A 133 19.34 18.66 -4.49
N PHE A 134 20.29 18.63 -3.56
CA PHE A 134 20.06 18.26 -2.17
C PHE A 134 20.30 19.44 -1.23
N ASN A 135 19.80 19.35 0.00
CA ASN A 135 20.02 20.41 0.98
C ASN A 135 21.52 20.60 1.27
N GLY A 136 22.03 21.82 1.16
CA GLY A 136 23.45 22.15 1.30
C GLY A 136 24.28 22.06 0.00
N CYS A 137 23.67 21.70 -1.13
CA CYS A 137 24.31 21.77 -2.45
C CYS A 137 24.32 23.21 -2.99
N ALA A 138 25.47 23.67 -3.51
CA ALA A 138 25.55 24.95 -4.20
C ALA A 138 24.74 24.90 -5.53
N PRO A 139 24.00 25.97 -5.90
CA PRO A 139 23.13 25.96 -7.09
C PRO A 139 23.85 25.63 -8.41
N ASP A 140 25.15 25.94 -8.49
CA ASP A 140 26.01 25.73 -9.65
C ASP A 140 26.74 24.37 -9.64
N GLN A 141 26.59 23.57 -8.58
CA GLN A 141 27.26 22.27 -8.43
C GLN A 141 26.29 21.12 -8.10
N PRO A 142 25.24 20.88 -8.91
CA PRO A 142 24.31 19.79 -8.67
C PRO A 142 24.96 18.42 -8.92
N LEU A 143 24.45 17.39 -8.24
CA LEU A 143 24.75 16.01 -8.60
C LEU A 143 24.06 15.68 -9.94
N LEU A 144 24.74 15.01 -10.86
CA LEU A 144 24.14 14.67 -12.16
C LEU A 144 23.60 13.24 -12.16
N SER A 145 22.32 13.08 -12.49
CA SER A 145 21.71 11.77 -12.76
C SER A 145 22.10 11.30 -14.16
N SER A 146 23.24 10.61 -14.28
CA SER A 146 23.78 10.08 -15.55
C SER A 146 23.48 8.60 -15.79
N GLN A 147 23.22 7.83 -14.73
CA GLN A 147 22.89 6.39 -14.75
C GLN A 147 21.52 6.16 -14.10
N GLY A 148 20.88 5.03 -14.43
CA GLY A 148 19.69 4.57 -13.75
C GLY A 148 18.47 5.48 -13.89
N LEU A 149 17.52 5.22 -13.00
CA LEU A 149 16.21 5.85 -12.90
C LEU A 149 16.09 6.52 -11.52
N PRO A 150 15.80 7.83 -11.44
CA PRO A 150 15.60 8.52 -10.16
C PRO A 150 14.43 7.91 -9.36
N GLN A 151 14.65 7.61 -8.07
CA GLN A 151 13.61 7.04 -7.20
C GLN A 151 12.56 8.10 -6.85
N GLY A 152 11.36 7.97 -7.40
CA GLY A 152 10.30 9.01 -7.32
C GLY A 152 9.86 9.52 -8.69
N ASP A 153 10.57 9.13 -9.76
CA ASP A 153 10.14 9.38 -11.13
C ASP A 153 8.86 8.57 -11.47
N PRO A 154 7.80 9.20 -12.01
CA PRO A 154 6.56 8.49 -12.35
C PRO A 154 6.74 7.34 -13.35
N PHE A 155 7.68 7.44 -14.29
CA PHE A 155 7.97 6.40 -15.27
C PHE A 155 8.99 5.37 -14.79
N GLY A 156 9.71 5.66 -13.69
CA GLY A 156 10.75 4.79 -13.14
C GLY A 156 10.32 3.33 -13.01
N PRO A 157 9.20 3.02 -12.33
CA PRO A 157 8.69 1.66 -12.20
C PRO A 157 8.48 0.92 -13.54
N LEU A 158 7.87 1.59 -14.51
CA LEU A 158 7.60 1.03 -15.84
C LEU A 158 8.90 0.78 -16.61
N PHE A 159 9.76 1.79 -16.71
CA PHE A 159 11.00 1.65 -17.49
C PHE A 159 11.99 0.70 -16.84
N PHE A 160 12.04 0.60 -15.51
CA PHE A 160 12.77 -0.47 -14.84
C PHE A 160 12.28 -1.83 -15.31
N SER A 161 10.97 -2.07 -15.18
CA SER A 161 10.33 -3.35 -15.50
C SER A 161 10.46 -3.73 -16.98
N VAL A 162 10.36 -2.77 -17.90
CA VAL A 162 10.59 -2.99 -19.33
C VAL A 162 12.06 -3.33 -19.62
N THR A 163 13.00 -2.66 -18.94
CA THR A 163 14.43 -2.89 -19.15
C THR A 163 14.87 -4.29 -18.77
N VAL A 164 14.38 -4.78 -17.63
CA VAL A 164 14.77 -6.09 -17.09
C VAL A 164 13.95 -7.25 -17.68
N ARG A 165 12.97 -6.94 -18.54
CA ARG A 165 12.03 -7.91 -19.12
C ARG A 165 12.72 -9.08 -19.82
N ASP A 166 13.69 -8.79 -20.69
CA ASP A 166 14.37 -9.84 -21.47
C ASP A 166 15.27 -10.68 -20.55
N LEU A 167 15.95 -10.05 -19.59
CA LEU A 167 16.74 -10.77 -18.58
C LEU A 167 15.88 -11.71 -17.71
N ALA A 168 14.69 -11.28 -17.31
CA ALA A 168 13.74 -12.12 -16.58
C ALA A 168 13.21 -13.27 -17.43
N ALA A 169 12.95 -13.04 -18.72
CA ALA A 169 12.53 -14.10 -19.65
C ALA A 169 13.63 -15.15 -19.85
N GLU A 170 14.87 -14.71 -20.07
CA GLU A 170 16.04 -15.59 -20.20
C GLU A 170 16.29 -16.39 -18.90
N LEU A 171 16.07 -15.78 -17.74
CA LEU A 171 16.16 -16.48 -16.46
C LEU A 171 15.09 -17.56 -16.34
N GLN A 172 13.83 -17.26 -16.67
CA GLN A 172 12.75 -18.26 -16.66
C GLN A 172 13.03 -19.41 -17.64
N GLU A 173 13.56 -19.12 -18.83
CA GLU A 173 13.96 -20.13 -19.82
C GLU A 173 15.09 -21.03 -19.29
N PHE A 174 16.10 -20.45 -18.65
CA PHE A 174 17.20 -21.20 -18.03
C PHE A 174 16.75 -22.10 -16.87
N LEU A 175 15.73 -21.67 -16.13
CA LEU A 175 15.15 -22.45 -15.04
C LEU A 175 14.27 -23.59 -15.57
N GLY A 176 13.62 -23.41 -16.72
CA GLY A 176 12.72 -24.38 -17.33
C GLY A 176 11.44 -24.58 -16.53
N GLU A 177 10.80 -25.75 -16.71
CA GLU A 177 9.51 -26.10 -16.08
C GLU A 177 9.64 -26.47 -14.59
N ASP A 178 10.88 -26.63 -14.11
CA ASP A 178 11.17 -26.95 -12.71
C ASP A 178 11.09 -25.73 -11.77
N ALA A 179 10.91 -24.53 -12.31
CA ALA A 179 10.77 -23.33 -11.50
C ALA A 179 9.83 -22.30 -12.11
N LEU A 180 9.26 -21.45 -11.25
CA LEU A 180 8.41 -20.34 -11.59
C LEU A 180 9.02 -19.04 -11.06
N LEU A 181 9.34 -18.10 -11.95
CA LEU A 181 9.80 -16.76 -11.63
C LEU A 181 8.62 -15.78 -11.60
N VAL A 182 8.49 -15.03 -10.51
CA VAL A 182 7.64 -13.84 -10.40
C VAL A 182 8.45 -12.64 -9.93
N CYS A 183 8.13 -11.46 -10.46
CA CYS A 183 8.88 -10.24 -10.21
C CYS A 183 7.96 -9.13 -9.70
N TYR A 184 8.41 -8.42 -8.66
CA TYR A 184 7.86 -7.13 -8.27
C TYR A 184 9.00 -6.10 -8.31
N PHE A 185 9.14 -5.39 -9.42
CA PHE A 185 10.32 -4.56 -9.69
C PHE A 185 11.62 -5.39 -9.55
N ASP A 186 12.49 -5.02 -8.60
CA ASP A 186 13.75 -5.68 -8.25
C ASP A 186 13.58 -6.82 -7.24
N ASP A 187 12.43 -6.98 -6.59
CA ASP A 187 12.16 -8.14 -5.73
C ASP A 187 11.75 -9.33 -6.60
N TRP A 188 12.70 -10.22 -6.90
CA TRP A 188 12.45 -11.41 -7.72
C TRP A 188 12.32 -12.65 -6.83
N THR A 189 11.26 -13.41 -7.06
CA THR A 189 10.92 -14.60 -6.30
C THR A 189 10.84 -15.79 -7.25
N ILE A 190 11.49 -16.89 -6.90
CA ILE A 190 11.46 -18.13 -7.67
C ILE A 190 10.94 -19.23 -6.75
N LEU A 191 9.93 -19.96 -7.22
CA LEU A 191 9.54 -21.25 -6.64
C LEU A 191 10.18 -22.36 -7.47
N ALA A 192 10.78 -23.36 -6.84
CA ALA A 192 11.51 -24.42 -7.54
C ALA A 192 11.24 -25.81 -6.96
N LYS A 193 11.26 -26.83 -7.82
CA LYS A 193 11.07 -28.24 -7.44
C LYS A 193 12.31 -28.88 -6.81
N ARG A 194 13.49 -28.32 -7.10
CA ARG A 194 14.80 -28.91 -6.73
C ARG A 194 15.68 -27.88 -6.02
N PRO A 195 16.56 -28.32 -5.10
CA PRO A 195 17.51 -27.44 -4.43
C PRO A 195 18.65 -27.00 -5.36
N GLY A 196 19.43 -26.03 -4.90
CA GLY A 196 20.64 -25.53 -5.57
C GLY A 196 20.35 -24.53 -6.69
N VAL A 197 19.12 -24.00 -6.75
CA VAL A 197 18.72 -23.03 -7.78
C VAL A 197 19.45 -21.71 -7.58
N LEU A 198 19.64 -21.25 -6.33
CA LEU A 198 20.31 -19.98 -6.08
C LEU A 198 21.75 -19.95 -6.61
N GLU A 199 22.51 -21.03 -6.41
CA GLU A 199 23.90 -21.11 -6.90
C GLU A 199 23.96 -21.15 -8.44
N ARG A 200 23.01 -21.86 -9.08
CA ARG A 200 22.87 -21.83 -10.54
C ARG A 200 22.55 -20.43 -11.06
N VAL A 201 21.63 -19.72 -10.39
CA VAL A 201 21.25 -18.35 -10.75
C VAL A 201 22.45 -17.40 -10.56
N LYS A 202 23.18 -17.51 -9.44
CA LYS A 202 24.40 -16.71 -9.21
C LYS A 202 25.43 -16.93 -10.32
N ALA A 203 25.67 -18.18 -10.72
CA ALA A 203 26.61 -18.49 -11.80
C ALA A 203 26.16 -17.90 -13.14
N LEU A 204 24.87 -17.97 -13.47
CA LEU A 204 24.30 -17.35 -14.67
C LEU A 204 24.48 -15.83 -14.66
N PHE A 205 24.17 -15.18 -13.53
CA PHE A 205 24.33 -13.73 -13.39
C PHE A 205 25.79 -13.30 -13.47
N ALA A 206 26.72 -14.05 -12.88
CA ALA A 206 28.15 -13.78 -12.98
C ALA A 206 28.66 -13.86 -14.43
N ALA A 207 28.23 -14.88 -15.19
CA ALA A 207 28.56 -15.01 -16.61
C ALA A 207 27.99 -13.84 -17.43
N LYS A 208 26.70 -13.51 -17.23
CA LYS A 208 26.06 -12.38 -17.91
C LYS A 208 26.66 -11.03 -17.53
N GLU A 209 27.12 -10.87 -16.29
CA GLU A 209 27.78 -9.65 -15.83
C GLU A 209 29.12 -9.47 -16.54
N ALA A 210 29.91 -10.53 -16.68
CA ALA A 210 31.16 -10.53 -17.45
C ALA A 210 30.94 -10.16 -18.93
N GLU A 211 29.78 -10.51 -19.50
CA GLU A 211 29.39 -10.16 -20.87
C GLU A 211 28.66 -8.79 -20.97
N GLY A 212 28.41 -8.11 -19.85
CA GLY A 212 27.69 -6.83 -19.82
C GLY A 212 26.19 -6.93 -20.15
N GLN A 213 25.57 -8.09 -19.95
CA GLN A 213 24.20 -8.42 -20.34
C GLN A 213 23.17 -8.34 -19.20
N THR A 214 23.57 -7.99 -17.97
CA THR A 214 22.65 -7.89 -16.82
C THR A 214 21.85 -6.59 -16.78
N CYS A 215 21.93 -5.76 -17.82
CA CYS A 215 21.33 -4.42 -17.84
C CYS A 215 21.80 -3.51 -16.69
N GLY A 216 22.97 -3.78 -16.10
CA GLY A 216 23.50 -3.05 -14.95
C GLY A 216 23.04 -3.59 -13.59
N LEU A 217 22.30 -4.69 -13.55
CA LEU A 217 21.94 -5.36 -12.30
C LEU A 217 23.06 -6.28 -11.82
N ALA A 218 23.25 -6.31 -10.51
CA ALA A 218 24.15 -7.23 -9.82
C ALA A 218 23.44 -7.78 -8.58
N LEU A 219 23.54 -9.10 -8.38
CA LEU A 219 22.97 -9.76 -7.21
C LEU A 219 23.68 -9.28 -5.93
N SER A 220 22.94 -9.13 -4.85
CA SER A 220 23.52 -8.84 -3.55
C SER A 220 24.22 -10.06 -2.97
N SER A 221 25.48 -9.89 -2.55
CA SER A 221 26.35 -10.98 -2.08
C SER A 221 25.88 -11.69 -0.80
N GLY A 222 24.90 -11.14 -0.07
CA GLY A 222 24.42 -11.72 1.19
C GLY A 222 22.93 -11.60 1.47
N LYS A 223 22.13 -11.10 0.52
CA LYS A 223 20.68 -10.92 0.72
C LYS A 223 19.82 -11.89 -0.07
N CYS A 224 20.36 -12.51 -1.11
CA CYS A 224 19.67 -13.59 -1.79
C CYS A 224 19.59 -14.82 -0.87
N LYS A 225 18.45 -15.49 -0.86
CA LYS A 225 18.17 -16.63 0.02
C LYS A 225 17.53 -17.76 -0.75
N GLU A 226 17.84 -18.98 -0.36
CA GLU A 226 17.14 -20.20 -0.75
C GLU A 226 16.68 -20.90 0.52
N MET A 227 15.41 -21.28 0.57
CA MET A 227 14.78 -21.92 1.72
C MET A 227 13.88 -23.05 1.21
N SER A 228 13.91 -24.20 1.86
CA SER A 228 12.92 -25.25 1.62
C SER A 228 11.53 -24.81 2.08
N ARG A 229 10.49 -25.45 1.55
CA ARG A 229 9.10 -25.23 1.98
C ARG A 229 8.96 -25.42 3.49
N GLU A 230 9.63 -26.44 4.04
CA GLU A 230 9.58 -26.72 5.47
C GLU A 230 10.26 -25.64 6.32
N GLU A 231 11.40 -25.11 5.88
CA GLU A 231 12.03 -23.96 6.54
C GLU A 231 11.12 -22.72 6.49
N VAL A 232 10.49 -22.44 5.35
CA VAL A 232 9.51 -21.34 5.23
C VAL A 232 8.32 -21.56 6.17
N ARG A 233 7.82 -22.79 6.28
CA ARG A 233 6.70 -23.14 7.17
C ARG A 233 7.06 -22.99 8.64
N THR A 234 8.26 -23.41 9.03
CA THR A 234 8.69 -23.47 10.44
C THR A 234 9.26 -22.12 10.93
N GLU A 235 10.16 -21.52 10.17
CA GLU A 235 10.87 -20.30 10.54
C GLU A 235 10.17 -19.03 10.07
N GLY A 236 9.40 -19.13 8.98
CA GLY A 236 8.78 -17.99 8.31
C GLY A 236 9.75 -17.17 7.48
N VAL A 237 9.21 -16.44 6.50
CA VAL A 237 9.97 -15.55 5.64
C VAL A 237 9.23 -14.23 5.45
N GLN A 238 9.92 -13.11 5.69
CA GLN A 238 9.38 -11.78 5.41
C GLN A 238 9.58 -11.44 3.93
N VAL A 239 8.48 -11.22 3.22
CA VAL A 239 8.46 -10.93 1.78
C VAL A 239 7.46 -9.82 1.52
N LEU A 240 7.85 -8.81 0.72
CA LEU A 240 6.97 -7.72 0.25
C LEU A 240 6.17 -7.02 1.37
N GLY A 241 6.77 -6.88 2.56
CA GLY A 241 6.18 -6.21 3.72
C GLY A 241 5.24 -7.08 4.56
N THR A 242 5.17 -8.39 4.31
CA THR A 242 4.38 -9.33 5.12
C THR A 242 5.18 -10.57 5.53
N MET A 243 4.56 -11.50 6.25
CA MET A 243 5.17 -12.74 6.74
C MET A 243 4.45 -13.95 6.16
N ILE A 244 5.20 -14.80 5.46
CA ILE A 244 4.75 -16.11 4.98
C ILE A 244 5.31 -17.20 5.91
N GLY A 245 4.49 -18.19 6.25
CA GLY A 245 4.90 -19.33 7.08
C GLY A 245 3.80 -19.81 8.02
N GLY A 246 4.17 -20.67 8.97
CA GLY A 246 3.28 -21.24 9.96
C GLY A 246 2.72 -20.21 10.96
N VAL A 247 1.88 -20.70 11.87
CA VAL A 247 1.19 -19.88 12.89
C VAL A 247 2.19 -19.11 13.77
N ALA A 248 3.24 -19.77 14.25
CA ALA A 248 4.21 -19.19 15.17
C ALA A 248 4.99 -17.98 14.60
N PRO A 249 5.63 -18.04 13.41
CA PRO A 249 6.32 -16.89 12.85
C PRO A 249 5.35 -15.75 12.47
N ARG A 250 4.15 -16.07 11.95
CA ARG A 250 3.12 -15.06 11.68
C ARG A 250 2.65 -14.34 12.96
N ALA A 251 2.42 -15.08 14.05
CA ALA A 251 2.05 -14.51 15.35
C ALA A 251 3.13 -13.55 15.86
N ARG A 252 4.40 -13.97 15.83
CA ARG A 252 5.53 -13.15 16.29
C ARG A 252 5.64 -11.85 15.51
N PHE A 253 5.57 -11.94 14.18
CA PHE A 253 5.61 -10.79 13.29
C PHE A 253 4.45 -9.82 13.56
N LEU A 254 3.22 -10.34 13.68
CA LEU A 254 2.04 -9.52 13.92
C LEU A 254 2.12 -8.82 15.29
N ALA A 255 2.47 -9.56 16.34
CA ALA A 255 2.61 -9.03 17.69
C ALA A 255 3.69 -7.93 17.75
N GLU A 256 4.79 -8.09 17.03
CA GLU A 256 5.83 -7.05 16.93
C GLU A 256 5.31 -5.79 16.23
N LYS A 257 4.62 -5.93 15.09
CA LYS A 257 4.03 -4.79 14.36
C LYS A 257 2.97 -4.07 15.19
N ILE A 258 2.11 -4.81 15.89
CA ILE A 258 1.10 -4.23 16.78
C ILE A 258 1.79 -3.49 17.94
N ARG A 259 2.81 -4.07 18.56
CA ARG A 259 3.57 -3.41 19.64
C ARG A 259 4.20 -2.09 19.20
N GLU A 260 4.83 -2.06 18.02
CA GLU A 260 5.37 -0.84 17.41
C GLU A 260 4.27 0.22 17.23
N GLU A 261 3.10 -0.18 16.71
CA GLU A 261 1.98 0.74 16.47
C GLU A 261 1.36 1.25 17.79
N VAL A 262 1.26 0.39 18.81
CA VAL A 262 0.78 0.75 20.15
C VAL A 262 1.71 1.78 20.81
N GLU A 263 3.02 1.66 20.62
CA GLU A 263 3.99 2.66 21.09
C GLU A 263 3.75 4.02 20.40
N VAL A 264 3.52 4.01 19.09
CA VAL A 264 3.18 5.23 18.33
C VAL A 264 1.87 5.85 18.82
N LEU A 265 0.85 5.04 19.10
CA LEU A 265 -0.41 5.50 19.70
C LEU A 265 -0.20 6.14 21.07
N GLY A 266 0.71 5.60 21.89
CA GLY A 266 1.07 6.18 23.19
C GLY A 266 1.57 7.63 23.08
N ARG A 267 2.28 7.96 21.99
CA ARG A 267 2.82 9.31 21.74
C ARG A 267 1.73 10.34 21.42
N LEU A 268 0.53 9.93 21.03
CA LEU A 268 -0.59 10.85 20.80
C LEU A 268 -0.98 11.64 22.06
N ARG A 269 -0.68 11.09 23.24
CA ARG A 269 -1.00 11.73 24.53
C ARG A 269 -0.20 13.00 24.80
N SER A 270 0.90 13.24 24.09
CA SER A 270 1.71 14.46 24.23
C SER A 270 1.29 15.59 23.29
N LEU A 271 0.33 15.35 22.42
CA LEU A 271 -0.15 16.30 21.42
C LEU A 271 -1.48 16.94 21.85
N GLY A 272 -1.79 18.09 21.25
CA GLY A 272 -3.15 18.64 21.32
C GLY A 272 -4.17 17.66 20.73
N ARG A 273 -5.40 17.65 21.25
CA ARG A 273 -6.41 16.64 20.87
C ARG A 273 -6.81 16.70 19.40
N GLN A 274 -6.79 17.88 18.79
CA GLN A 274 -7.10 18.00 17.36
C GLN A 274 -6.03 17.29 16.53
N ASP A 275 -4.74 17.57 16.77
CA ASP A 275 -3.63 16.93 16.06
C ASP A 275 -3.61 15.43 16.31
N ALA A 276 -3.82 15.02 17.56
CA ALA A 276 -3.87 13.61 17.92
C ALA A 276 -5.03 12.87 17.23
N LEU A 277 -6.22 13.49 17.15
CA LEU A 277 -7.37 12.93 16.43
C LEU A 277 -7.11 12.82 14.93
N LEU A 278 -6.47 13.83 14.32
CA LEU A 278 -6.14 13.81 12.90
C LEU A 278 -5.08 12.75 12.59
N LEU A 279 -4.01 12.66 13.40
CA LEU A 279 -3.00 11.62 13.24
C LEU A 279 -3.58 10.22 13.43
N LEU A 280 -4.43 10.03 14.44
CA LEU A 280 -5.14 8.77 14.67
C LEU A 280 -5.98 8.39 13.44
N THR A 281 -6.83 9.30 12.96
CA THR A 281 -7.84 9.00 11.92
C THR A 281 -7.32 9.11 10.49
N LYS A 282 -6.20 9.79 10.22
CA LYS A 282 -5.64 10.00 8.87
C LYS A 282 -4.32 9.30 8.64
N SER A 283 -3.63 8.85 9.68
CA SER A 283 -2.31 8.22 9.58
C SER A 283 -2.26 6.87 10.30
N ILE A 284 -2.25 6.87 11.63
CA ILE A 284 -1.88 5.71 12.46
C ILE A 284 -2.82 4.52 12.22
N GLN A 285 -4.14 4.75 12.19
CA GLN A 285 -5.09 3.66 11.91
C GLN A 285 -4.95 3.02 10.51
N HIS A 286 -4.14 3.61 9.62
CA HIS A 286 -3.92 3.13 8.26
C HIS A 286 -2.62 2.33 8.13
N THR A 287 -1.67 2.47 9.05
CA THR A 287 -0.31 1.92 8.93
C THR A 287 -0.32 0.41 8.71
N LEU A 288 -1.10 -0.32 9.51
CA LEU A 288 -1.16 -1.79 9.46
C LEU A 288 -2.27 -2.34 8.55
N ARG A 289 -3.06 -1.49 7.86
CA ARG A 289 -4.20 -1.97 7.05
C ARG A 289 -3.82 -2.86 5.88
N HIS A 290 -2.59 -2.74 5.38
CA HIS A 290 -2.10 -3.62 4.32
C HIS A 290 -2.03 -5.08 4.80
N LEU A 291 -1.67 -5.32 6.06
CA LEU A 291 -1.59 -6.66 6.66
C LEU A 291 -2.95 -7.35 6.74
N LEU A 292 -4.06 -6.61 6.84
CA LEU A 292 -5.42 -7.18 6.77
C LEU A 292 -5.67 -7.93 5.45
N ARG A 293 -4.90 -7.63 4.40
CA ARG A 293 -4.98 -8.29 3.10
C ARG A 293 -3.82 -9.28 2.92
N THR A 294 -2.61 -8.88 3.26
CA THR A 294 -1.39 -9.63 2.90
C THR A 294 -0.94 -10.65 3.96
N LEU A 295 -1.35 -10.53 5.22
CA LEU A 295 -0.99 -11.48 6.26
C LEU A 295 -2.17 -12.44 6.49
N SER A 296 -1.96 -13.75 6.31
CA SER A 296 -2.92 -14.72 6.84
C SER A 296 -2.96 -14.59 8.36
N THR A 297 -4.16 -14.49 8.93
CA THR A 297 -4.34 -14.52 10.39
C THR A 297 -5.01 -15.80 10.89
N ASP A 298 -5.14 -16.82 10.03
CA ASP A 298 -5.68 -18.12 10.40
C ASP A 298 -4.89 -18.67 11.61
N GLY A 299 -5.58 -18.80 12.75
CA GLY A 299 -5.03 -19.27 14.04
C GLY A 299 -4.41 -18.18 14.93
N ILE A 300 -4.44 -16.91 14.53
CA ILE A 300 -3.87 -15.76 15.26
C ILE A 300 -4.78 -14.52 15.26
N ASP A 301 -6.04 -14.64 14.84
CA ASP A 301 -6.97 -13.51 14.64
C ASP A 301 -7.17 -12.66 15.91
N SER A 302 -7.05 -13.28 17.07
CA SER A 302 -7.19 -12.62 18.37
C SER A 302 -6.15 -11.52 18.63
N HIS A 303 -5.01 -11.52 17.92
CA HIS A 303 -4.00 -10.48 18.05
C HIS A 303 -4.52 -9.10 17.62
N TRP A 304 -5.45 -9.05 16.65
CA TRP A 304 -6.05 -7.78 16.24
C TRP A 304 -6.79 -7.08 17.37
N ASN A 305 -7.33 -7.82 18.34
CA ASN A 305 -8.01 -7.24 19.49
C ASN A 305 -7.09 -6.35 20.34
N GLU A 306 -5.79 -6.63 20.38
CA GLU A 306 -4.82 -5.79 21.10
C GLU A 306 -4.74 -4.40 20.45
N LEU A 307 -4.59 -4.35 19.12
CA LEU A 307 -4.58 -3.10 18.38
C LEU A 307 -5.93 -2.38 18.47
N ASP A 308 -7.04 -3.12 18.33
CA ASP A 308 -8.39 -2.55 18.40
C ASP A 308 -8.68 -1.93 19.77
N ASN A 309 -8.25 -2.58 20.85
CA ASN A 309 -8.33 -2.01 22.19
C ASN A 309 -7.46 -0.76 22.33
N ALA A 310 -6.24 -0.74 21.79
CA ALA A 310 -5.37 0.43 21.85
C ALA A 310 -5.93 1.63 21.07
N LEU A 311 -6.48 1.40 19.87
CA LEU A 311 -7.17 2.41 19.06
C LEU A 311 -8.40 2.95 19.78
N HIS A 312 -9.19 2.07 20.39
CA HIS A 312 -10.35 2.44 21.20
C HIS A 312 -9.96 3.31 22.39
N GLU A 313 -8.96 2.91 23.18
CA GLU A 313 -8.45 3.67 24.32
C GLU A 313 -7.90 5.05 23.90
N ALA A 314 -7.31 5.16 22.70
CA ALA A 314 -6.91 6.44 22.13
C ALA A 314 -8.11 7.38 21.95
N LEU A 315 -9.24 6.89 21.42
CA LEU A 315 -10.46 7.69 21.30
C LEU A 315 -11.11 8.01 22.66
N VAL A 316 -11.09 7.08 23.61
CA VAL A 316 -11.54 7.35 25.00
C VAL A 316 -10.73 8.48 25.62
N PHE A 317 -9.40 8.49 25.43
CA PHE A 317 -8.53 9.58 25.86
C PHE A 317 -8.90 10.92 25.20
N LEU A 318 -9.06 10.93 23.87
CA LEU A 318 -9.42 12.13 23.10
C LEU A 318 -10.80 12.68 23.49
N ARG A 319 -11.75 11.81 23.84
CA ARG A 319 -13.05 12.18 24.40
C ARG A 319 -12.94 12.81 25.80
N GLY A 320 -11.93 12.42 26.57
CA GLY A 320 -11.64 12.98 27.90
C GLY A 320 -12.61 12.55 28.99
N SER A 321 -13.27 11.40 28.82
CA SER A 321 -14.14 10.80 29.84
C SER A 321 -14.05 9.28 29.76
N THR A 322 -13.96 8.65 30.93
CA THR A 322 -14.00 7.19 31.10
C THR A 322 -15.39 6.67 31.46
N ALA A 323 -16.38 7.54 31.65
CA ALA A 323 -17.77 7.11 31.83
C ALA A 323 -18.35 6.73 30.46
N HIS A 324 -18.54 5.44 30.18
CA HIS A 324 -19.03 4.96 28.89
C HIS A 324 -19.64 3.56 28.94
N ASN A 325 -20.45 3.25 27.92
CA ASN A 325 -20.81 1.88 27.58
C ASN A 325 -19.79 1.36 26.56
N LYS A 326 -18.94 0.42 27.00
CA LYS A 326 -17.85 -0.16 26.18
C LYS A 326 -18.34 -0.76 24.86
N GLU A 327 -19.49 -1.42 24.88
CA GLU A 327 -20.04 -2.09 23.70
C GLU A 327 -20.55 -1.08 22.68
N VAL A 328 -21.27 -0.06 23.15
CA VAL A 328 -21.76 1.04 22.32
C VAL A 328 -20.60 1.86 21.74
N ASP A 329 -19.60 2.21 22.55
CA ASP A 329 -18.41 2.94 22.10
C ASP A 329 -17.67 2.15 21.02
N ARG A 330 -17.51 0.84 21.20
CA ARG A 330 -16.86 -0.05 20.23
C ARG A 330 -17.53 0.01 18.87
N ILE A 331 -18.86 0.08 18.83
CA ILE A 331 -19.61 0.22 17.59
C ILE A 331 -19.50 1.64 17.02
N LEU A 332 -19.75 2.68 17.83
CA LEU A 332 -19.78 4.06 17.33
C LEU A 332 -18.40 4.56 16.88
N PHE A 333 -17.33 4.15 17.56
CA PHE A 333 -15.99 4.50 17.14
C PHE A 333 -15.59 3.82 15.82
N SER A 334 -16.00 2.57 15.64
CA SER A 334 -15.66 1.76 14.46
C SER A 334 -16.47 2.10 13.22
N LEU A 335 -17.70 2.57 13.40
CA LEU A 335 -18.55 2.96 12.28
C LEU A 335 -17.89 4.08 11.44
N PRO A 336 -17.99 3.98 10.10
CA PRO A 336 -17.61 5.08 9.22
C PRO A 336 -18.28 6.39 9.62
N ALA A 337 -17.57 7.52 9.49
CA ALA A 337 -18.12 8.84 9.80
C ALA A 337 -19.40 9.16 9.00
N ARG A 338 -19.54 8.60 7.78
CA ARG A 338 -20.75 8.74 6.97
C ARG A 338 -21.98 8.01 7.54
N LEU A 339 -21.77 7.09 8.48
CA LEU A 339 -22.80 6.35 9.19
C LEU A 339 -23.04 6.86 10.62
N GLY A 340 -22.33 7.91 11.05
CA GLY A 340 -22.48 8.56 12.35
C GLY A 340 -21.40 8.21 13.36
N GLY A 341 -20.35 7.47 12.96
CA GLY A 341 -19.26 7.07 13.84
C GLY A 341 -17.98 7.91 13.75
N CYS A 342 -16.90 7.45 14.38
CA CYS A 342 -15.60 8.15 14.40
C CYS A 342 -14.60 7.69 13.33
N ALA A 343 -14.95 6.69 12.51
CA ALA A 343 -14.12 6.15 11.45
C ALA A 343 -12.76 5.57 11.91
N VAL A 344 -12.72 4.94 13.09
CA VAL A 344 -11.57 4.16 13.59
C VAL A 344 -11.99 2.70 13.70
N PRO A 345 -11.87 1.92 12.61
CA PRO A 345 -12.47 0.61 12.49
C PRO A 345 -11.76 -0.42 13.36
N GLN A 346 -12.46 -1.52 13.60
CA GLN A 346 -11.89 -2.71 14.21
C GLN A 346 -11.22 -3.57 13.13
N PHE A 347 -9.93 -3.84 13.33
CA PHE A 347 -9.12 -4.69 12.48
C PHE A 347 -9.64 -6.13 12.51
N ALA A 348 -10.07 -6.62 13.67
CA ALA A 348 -10.65 -7.95 13.81
C ALA A 348 -11.87 -8.16 12.90
N ASP A 349 -12.74 -7.16 12.80
CA ASP A 349 -13.93 -7.22 11.95
C ASP A 349 -13.60 -7.08 10.45
N ILE A 350 -12.57 -6.31 10.11
CA ILE A 350 -12.21 -6.06 8.70
C ILE A 350 -11.37 -7.19 8.11
N ALA A 351 -10.47 -7.78 8.90
CA ALA A 351 -9.50 -8.79 8.47
C ALA A 351 -10.12 -9.90 7.60
N PRO A 352 -11.17 -10.64 8.03
CA PRO A 352 -11.71 -11.74 7.22
C PRO A 352 -12.21 -11.27 5.85
N HIS A 353 -12.88 -10.11 5.79
CA HIS A 353 -13.43 -9.60 4.53
C HIS A 353 -12.37 -9.04 3.59
N ALA A 354 -11.37 -8.36 4.14
CA ALA A 354 -10.23 -7.86 3.38
C ALA A 354 -9.43 -9.03 2.80
N ARG A 355 -9.23 -10.07 3.61
CA ARG A 355 -8.51 -11.27 3.27
C ARG A 355 -9.19 -12.08 2.16
N ASP A 356 -10.48 -12.35 2.30
CA ASP A 356 -11.25 -13.07 1.28
C ASP A 356 -11.24 -12.33 -0.06
N SER A 357 -11.45 -11.01 -0.04
CA SER A 357 -11.44 -10.20 -1.26
C SER A 357 -10.08 -10.24 -1.95
N MET A 358 -9.00 -10.19 -1.16
CA MET A 358 -7.63 -10.29 -1.69
C MET A 358 -7.39 -11.68 -2.30
N ARG A 359 -7.75 -12.77 -1.58
CA ARG A 359 -7.57 -14.14 -2.05
C ARG A 359 -8.24 -14.36 -3.42
N MET A 360 -9.50 -13.94 -3.56
CA MET A 360 -10.25 -14.09 -4.82
C MET A 360 -9.62 -13.29 -5.97
N GLU A 361 -9.31 -12.01 -5.76
CA GLU A 361 -8.71 -11.16 -6.80
C GLU A 361 -7.30 -11.64 -7.20
N SER A 362 -6.53 -12.13 -6.22
CA SER A 362 -5.19 -12.66 -6.45
C SER A 362 -5.22 -13.99 -7.18
N ASP A 363 -6.11 -14.92 -6.78
CA ASP A 363 -6.28 -16.20 -7.48
C ASP A 363 -6.74 -15.96 -8.94
N HIS A 364 -7.66 -15.02 -9.16
CA HIS A 364 -8.07 -14.59 -10.52
C HIS A 364 -6.89 -14.01 -11.32
N THR A 365 -6.08 -13.14 -10.70
CA THR A 365 -4.89 -12.55 -11.34
C THR A 365 -3.85 -13.60 -11.72
N LEU A 366 -3.56 -14.53 -10.81
CA LEU A 366 -2.62 -15.62 -11.05
C LEU A 366 -3.12 -16.56 -12.16
N ALA A 367 -4.43 -16.85 -12.20
CA ALA A 367 -5.04 -17.68 -13.23
C ALA A 367 -4.96 -17.04 -14.64
N ILE A 368 -5.41 -15.78 -14.79
CA ILE A 368 -5.38 -15.06 -16.08
C ILE A 368 -3.94 -14.91 -16.60
N ARG A 369 -2.98 -14.70 -15.70
CA ARG A 369 -1.55 -14.59 -16.05
C ARG A 369 -0.85 -15.94 -16.19
N GLN A 370 -1.56 -17.05 -16.01
CA GLN A 370 -1.06 -18.42 -16.11
C GLN A 370 0.12 -18.72 -15.17
N LEU A 371 0.07 -18.16 -13.95
CA LEU A 371 1.08 -18.33 -12.90
C LEU A 371 0.74 -19.48 -11.92
N LEU A 372 -0.36 -20.22 -12.16
CA LEU A 372 -0.80 -21.38 -11.36
C LEU A 372 -0.59 -22.73 -12.07
N ARG A 373 -0.05 -22.75 -13.29
CA ARG A 373 0.18 -24.00 -14.04
C ARG A 373 1.65 -24.12 -14.44
N PRO A 374 2.23 -25.33 -14.45
CA PRO A 374 3.57 -25.55 -14.98
C PRO A 374 3.66 -25.01 -16.40
N TYR A 375 4.72 -24.24 -16.65
CA TYR A 375 5.01 -23.60 -17.92
C TYR A 375 4.96 -24.63 -19.06
N THR A 376 3.98 -24.56 -19.94
CA THR A 376 3.91 -25.40 -21.14
C THR A 376 3.98 -24.48 -22.36
N SER A 377 5.18 -24.36 -22.94
CA SER A 377 5.50 -23.66 -24.21
C SER A 377 5.75 -22.13 -24.14
N PRO A 378 6.67 -21.57 -24.98
CA PRO A 378 7.12 -20.17 -24.90
C PRO A 378 6.21 -19.12 -25.55
N ALA A 379 5.03 -19.53 -26.03
CA ALA A 379 4.05 -18.60 -26.56
C ALA A 379 3.16 -18.10 -25.41
N PHE A 380 3.62 -17.09 -24.68
CA PHE A 380 2.76 -16.37 -23.73
C PHE A 380 1.50 -15.88 -24.47
N PRO A 381 0.30 -16.35 -24.08
CA PRO A 381 -0.91 -15.83 -24.69
C PRO A 381 -1.07 -14.36 -24.32
N ARG A 382 -1.60 -13.61 -25.29
CA ARG A 382 -1.90 -12.19 -25.11
C ARG A 382 -2.83 -12.04 -23.92
N PRO A 383 -2.51 -11.21 -22.91
CA PRO A 383 -3.55 -10.78 -21.99
C PRO A 383 -4.61 -10.05 -22.82
N SER A 384 -5.83 -10.61 -22.87
CA SER A 384 -7.01 -9.83 -23.22
C SER A 384 -7.03 -8.60 -22.30
N SER A 385 -7.46 -7.45 -22.84
CA SER A 385 -7.61 -6.23 -22.06
C SER A 385 -8.22 -6.55 -20.69
N LEU A 386 -7.57 -6.09 -19.62
CA LEU A 386 -7.96 -6.35 -18.22
C LEU A 386 -9.34 -5.79 -17.84
N ASP A 387 -10.06 -5.20 -18.79
CA ASP A 387 -11.14 -4.26 -18.54
C ASP A 387 -12.53 -4.69 -18.97
N ASP A 388 -12.76 -5.69 -19.85
CA ASP A 388 -14.10 -5.71 -20.51
C ASP A 388 -15.09 -6.86 -20.22
N ASP A 389 -14.76 -8.07 -19.72
CA ASP A 389 -15.81 -9.12 -19.66
C ASP A 389 -15.85 -10.07 -18.43
N ALA A 390 -15.16 -9.77 -17.32
CA ALA A 390 -15.05 -10.73 -16.18
C ALA A 390 -15.45 -10.16 -14.80
N GLU A 391 -16.47 -9.31 -14.70
CA GLU A 391 -16.96 -8.89 -13.37
C GLU A 391 -17.59 -10.05 -12.56
N GLU A 392 -18.15 -11.07 -13.20
CA GLU A 392 -18.77 -12.22 -12.50
C GLU A 392 -17.74 -13.13 -11.81
N GLU A 393 -16.52 -13.27 -12.33
CA GLU A 393 -15.49 -14.13 -11.74
C GLU A 393 -14.71 -13.46 -10.59
N ARG A 394 -14.68 -12.12 -10.50
CA ARG A 394 -13.85 -11.37 -9.54
C ARG A 394 -14.38 -11.35 -8.09
N GLY A 395 -15.58 -11.88 -7.85
CA GLY A 395 -16.18 -11.94 -6.51
C GLY A 395 -16.48 -10.55 -5.89
N PRO A 396 -17.10 -10.53 -4.70
CA PRO A 396 -17.47 -9.27 -4.06
C PRO A 396 -16.23 -8.55 -3.49
N ARG A 397 -16.09 -7.26 -3.84
CA ARG A 397 -15.02 -6.39 -3.34
C ARG A 397 -15.13 -6.20 -1.83
N GLN A 398 -14.01 -5.89 -1.17
CA GLN A 398 -13.95 -5.62 0.28
C GLN A 398 -15.00 -4.58 0.72
N ARG A 399 -15.19 -3.52 -0.08
CA ARG A 399 -16.17 -2.46 0.20
C ARG A 399 -17.60 -3.00 0.31
N ASP A 400 -17.94 -4.03 -0.45
CA ASP A 400 -19.28 -4.59 -0.53
C ASP A 400 -19.51 -5.57 0.61
N ARG A 401 -18.50 -6.36 0.97
CA ARG A 401 -18.49 -7.20 2.18
C ARG A 401 -18.66 -6.35 3.46
N LEU A 402 -17.92 -5.25 3.58
CA LEU A 402 -17.99 -4.38 4.76
C LEU A 402 -19.31 -3.61 4.89
N LYS A 403 -20.08 -3.41 3.81
CA LYS A 403 -21.43 -2.84 3.93
C LYS A 403 -22.31 -3.68 4.83
N GLN A 404 -22.22 -5.01 4.75
CA GLN A 404 -23.00 -5.93 5.58
C GLN A 404 -22.58 -5.84 7.05
N VAL A 405 -21.28 -5.80 7.32
CA VAL A 405 -20.73 -5.61 8.68
C VAL A 405 -21.26 -4.34 9.32
N TRP A 406 -21.12 -3.20 8.65
CA TRP A 406 -21.58 -1.92 9.20
C TRP A 406 -23.10 -1.85 9.33
N THR A 407 -23.84 -2.54 8.46
CA THR A 407 -25.29 -2.65 8.58
C THR A 407 -25.65 -3.47 9.83
N GLY A 408 -24.98 -4.60 10.05
CA GLY A 408 -25.17 -5.41 11.27
C GLY A 408 -24.87 -4.61 12.55
N MET A 409 -23.77 -3.84 12.57
CA MET A 409 -23.43 -2.95 13.67
C MET A 409 -24.50 -1.87 13.93
N LEU A 410 -25.11 -1.31 12.89
CA LEU A 410 -26.20 -0.34 13.05
C LEU A 410 -27.49 -1.01 13.56
N VAL A 411 -27.75 -2.24 13.10
CA VAL A 411 -28.91 -3.02 13.54
C VAL A 411 -28.77 -3.40 15.01
N SER A 412 -27.58 -3.81 15.48
CA SER A 412 -27.37 -4.14 16.90
C SER A 412 -27.55 -2.94 17.84
N LEU A 413 -27.32 -1.72 17.36
CA LEU A 413 -27.66 -0.51 18.11
C LEU A 413 -29.18 -0.28 18.23
N ALA A 414 -29.95 -0.69 17.22
CA ALA A 414 -31.32 -0.23 17.01
C ALA A 414 -32.42 -1.28 17.25
N VAL A 415 -32.11 -2.57 17.09
CA VAL A 415 -33.10 -3.65 17.01
C VAL A 415 -32.81 -4.68 18.09
N SER A 416 -33.84 -5.10 18.82
CA SER A 416 -33.79 -6.27 19.68
C SER A 416 -33.70 -7.54 18.85
N SER A 417 -32.81 -8.45 19.19
CA SER A 417 -32.92 -9.86 18.78
C SER A 417 -33.65 -10.65 19.87
N ASP A 418 -34.05 -11.89 19.56
CA ASP A 418 -34.73 -12.78 20.52
C ASP A 418 -33.93 -12.99 21.82
N ASP A 419 -32.61 -12.80 21.78
CA ASP A 419 -31.71 -12.97 22.92
C ASP A 419 -31.23 -11.65 23.57
N TYR A 420 -31.41 -10.48 22.93
CA TYR A 420 -30.84 -9.21 23.40
C TYR A 420 -31.72 -7.98 23.11
N PRO A 421 -31.97 -7.10 24.11
CA PRO A 421 -32.62 -5.80 23.87
C PRO A 421 -31.73 -4.85 23.05
N PRO A 422 -32.29 -3.81 22.40
CA PRO A 422 -31.49 -2.84 21.65
C PRO A 422 -30.50 -2.12 22.58
N LEU A 423 -29.27 -1.89 22.09
CA LEU A 423 -28.22 -1.23 22.88
C LEU A 423 -28.51 0.25 23.14
N LEU A 424 -29.30 0.91 22.28
CA LEU A 424 -29.64 2.32 22.42
C LEU A 424 -31.15 2.56 22.34
N PRO A 425 -31.66 3.52 23.14
CA PRO A 425 -33.02 4.03 22.97
C PRO A 425 -33.14 4.88 21.69
N ILE A 426 -34.39 5.09 21.24
CA ILE A 426 -34.71 5.73 19.95
C ILE A 426 -34.14 7.15 19.84
N ASP A 427 -34.17 7.93 20.93
CA ASP A 427 -33.63 9.30 20.99
C ASP A 427 -32.11 9.33 20.72
N GLN A 428 -31.37 8.38 21.28
CA GLN A 428 -29.94 8.23 21.05
C GLN A 428 -29.64 7.79 19.61
N LEU A 429 -30.45 6.89 19.05
CA LEU A 429 -30.34 6.51 17.63
C LEU A 429 -30.54 7.69 16.69
N ILE A 430 -31.52 8.56 16.96
CA ILE A 430 -31.72 9.81 16.19
C ILE A 430 -30.46 10.69 16.21
N SER A 431 -29.78 10.76 17.35
CA SER A 431 -28.50 11.49 17.46
C SER A 431 -27.39 10.87 16.59
N VAL A 432 -27.24 9.54 16.57
CA VAL A 432 -26.31 8.84 15.65
C VAL A 432 -26.63 9.19 14.19
N LEU A 433 -27.91 9.21 13.83
CA LEU A 433 -28.35 9.60 12.48
C LEU A 433 -28.04 11.08 12.19
N GLY A 434 -28.19 11.97 13.16
CA GLY A 434 -27.85 13.39 13.04
C GLY A 434 -26.37 13.63 12.75
N HIS A 435 -25.48 12.85 13.37
CA HIS A 435 -24.03 12.90 13.11
C HIS A 435 -23.63 12.45 11.70
N ARG A 436 -24.54 11.84 10.92
CA ARG A 436 -24.28 11.49 9.51
C ARG A 436 -24.16 12.72 8.62
N SER A 437 -24.69 13.87 9.02
CA SER A 437 -24.67 15.06 8.17
C SER A 437 -23.24 15.46 7.76
N PRO A 438 -22.99 15.88 6.51
CA PRO A 438 -21.66 16.32 6.08
C PRO A 438 -21.06 17.43 6.95
N LEU A 439 -21.91 18.34 7.45
CA LEU A 439 -21.53 19.41 8.37
C LEU A 439 -21.23 18.87 9.78
N GLY A 440 -22.11 18.02 10.32
CA GLY A 440 -21.95 17.46 11.67
C GLY A 440 -20.70 16.60 11.88
N ARG A 441 -20.14 16.04 10.80
CA ARG A 441 -18.88 15.27 10.84
C ARG A 441 -17.65 16.03 10.34
N ARG A 442 -17.78 17.30 9.95
CA ARG A 442 -16.69 18.03 9.28
C ARG A 442 -15.47 18.21 10.20
N TRP A 443 -15.73 18.53 11.46
CA TRP A 443 -14.72 18.77 12.49
C TRP A 443 -13.74 17.61 12.70
N LEU A 444 -14.16 16.35 12.45
CA LEU A 444 -13.28 15.16 12.47
C LEU A 444 -12.15 15.18 11.41
N SER A 445 -12.21 16.11 10.45
CA SER A 445 -11.33 16.12 9.28
C SER A 445 -10.73 17.48 8.94
N VAL A 446 -10.95 18.51 9.79
CA VAL A 446 -10.41 19.84 9.55
C VAL A 446 -8.95 19.89 9.99
N PHE A 447 -8.06 20.12 9.02
CA PHE A 447 -6.65 20.43 9.30
C PHE A 447 -6.51 21.88 9.77
N PRO A 448 -5.82 22.13 10.90
CA PRO A 448 -5.55 23.49 11.35
C PRO A 448 -4.51 24.14 10.42
N PHE A 449 -4.92 25.13 9.64
CA PHE A 449 -4.02 25.91 8.77
C PHE A 449 -3.77 27.31 9.33
N ASP A 450 -4.68 27.79 10.19
CA ASP A 450 -4.58 29.04 10.94
C ASP A 450 -5.28 28.91 12.30
N ILE A 451 -5.21 29.96 13.12
CA ILE A 451 -5.86 29.98 14.44
C ILE A 451 -7.39 29.86 14.38
N ASN A 452 -8.01 30.21 13.24
CA ASN A 452 -9.47 30.17 13.07
C ASN A 452 -9.99 28.76 12.75
N THR A 453 -9.11 27.89 12.26
CA THR A 453 -9.38 26.49 11.91
C THR A 453 -8.87 25.51 12.96
N ALA A 454 -8.13 26.01 13.95
CA ALA A 454 -7.72 25.27 15.13
C ALA A 454 -8.89 25.09 16.10
N LEU A 455 -9.10 23.86 16.55
CA LEU A 455 -10.06 23.48 17.57
C LEU A 455 -9.31 23.26 18.87
N SER A 456 -9.81 23.87 19.95
CA SER A 456 -9.29 23.62 21.28
C SER A 456 -9.53 22.17 21.71
N ASP A 457 -8.75 21.70 22.68
CA ASP A 457 -8.95 20.41 23.32
C ASP A 457 -10.38 20.21 23.83
N ARG A 458 -10.98 21.29 24.35
CA ARG A 458 -12.36 21.27 24.83
C ARG A 458 -13.36 21.07 23.71
N GLU A 459 -13.17 21.74 22.57
CA GLU A 459 -14.06 21.57 21.41
C GLU A 459 -14.00 20.16 20.84
N ILE A 460 -12.80 19.54 20.80
CA ILE A 460 -12.66 18.13 20.41
C ILE A 460 -13.39 17.18 21.38
N GLN A 461 -13.24 17.40 22.69
CA GLN A 461 -13.96 16.62 23.70
C GLN A 461 -15.48 16.74 23.53
N VAL A 462 -15.99 17.97 23.40
CA VAL A 462 -17.41 18.23 23.24
C VAL A 462 -17.92 17.71 21.89
N GLY A 463 -17.07 17.60 20.87
CA GLY A 463 -17.40 16.88 19.64
C GLY A 463 -17.54 15.37 19.82
N LEU A 464 -16.61 14.74 20.56
CA LEU A 464 -16.59 13.27 20.75
C LEU A 464 -17.61 12.75 21.77
N GLN A 465 -17.91 13.52 22.83
CA GLN A 465 -18.80 13.09 23.91
C GLN A 465 -20.23 12.77 23.44
N PRO A 466 -20.90 13.61 22.62
CA PRO A 466 -22.21 13.31 22.03
C PRO A 466 -22.16 12.10 21.08
N CYS A 467 -21.05 11.90 20.36
CA CYS A 467 -20.88 10.74 19.48
C CYS A 467 -20.84 9.40 20.23
N SER A 468 -20.65 9.42 21.55
CA SER A 468 -20.59 8.21 22.39
C SER A 468 -21.48 8.33 23.64
N PHE A 469 -22.50 9.18 23.61
CA PHE A 469 -23.51 9.36 24.66
C PHE A 469 -22.96 9.63 26.08
N VAL A 470 -21.79 10.27 26.16
CA VAL A 470 -21.23 10.67 27.46
C VAL A 470 -21.86 12.00 27.89
N PRO A 471 -22.44 12.10 29.10
CA PRO A 471 -23.02 13.35 29.59
C PRO A 471 -21.96 14.45 29.62
N CYS A 472 -22.15 15.50 28.84
CA CYS A 472 -21.35 16.71 28.97
C CYS A 472 -22.02 17.60 30.01
N SER A 473 -21.33 17.86 31.12
CA SER A 473 -21.85 18.61 32.27
C SER A 473 -22.25 20.07 31.98
N ARG A 474 -22.06 20.58 30.74
CA ARG A 474 -22.52 21.89 30.26
C ARG A 474 -22.89 21.87 28.75
N CYS A 475 -23.72 20.92 28.32
CA CYS A 475 -24.07 20.73 26.90
C CYS A 475 -25.17 21.66 26.33
N THR A 476 -25.46 22.82 26.92
CA THR A 476 -26.35 23.82 26.30
C THR A 476 -25.70 24.52 25.10
N ILE A 477 -24.39 24.32 24.88
CA ILE A 477 -23.61 25.03 23.87
C ILE A 477 -23.50 24.27 22.54
N PHE A 478 -23.71 22.94 22.47
CA PHE A 478 -23.41 22.19 21.23
C PHE A 478 -24.39 22.48 20.07
N ALA A 479 -25.69 22.64 20.36
CA ALA A 479 -26.67 23.05 19.36
C ALA A 479 -26.44 24.51 18.89
N ALA A 480 -25.97 25.38 19.79
CA ALA A 480 -25.59 26.75 19.46
C ALA A 480 -24.24 26.82 18.71
N TRP A 481 -23.29 25.93 19.02
CA TRP A 481 -21.94 25.88 18.43
C TRP A 481 -21.95 25.30 17.02
N ILE A 482 -22.80 24.31 16.71
CA ILE A 482 -23.01 23.89 15.32
C ILE A 482 -23.54 25.07 14.47
N ALA A 483 -24.45 25.88 15.03
CA ALA A 483 -24.97 27.09 14.38
C ALA A 483 -23.94 28.23 14.30
N ASP A 484 -23.00 28.35 15.25
CA ASP A 484 -21.94 29.38 15.28
C ASP A 484 -20.67 28.99 14.46
N CYS A 485 -20.43 27.69 14.27
CA CYS A 485 -19.36 27.16 13.43
C CYS A 485 -19.75 27.12 11.94
N GLU A 486 -21.05 27.07 11.62
CA GLU A 486 -21.57 27.10 10.25
C GLU A 486 -21.02 28.28 9.42
N PRO A 487 -21.02 29.53 9.90
CA PRO A 487 -20.45 30.67 9.17
C PRO A 487 -18.91 30.57 9.00
N ARG A 488 -18.19 30.07 10.01
CA ARG A 488 -16.72 29.94 10.00
C ARG A 488 -16.22 28.84 9.07
N MET A 489 -16.98 27.75 8.92
CA MET A 489 -16.69 26.66 8.00
C MET A 489 -17.17 26.92 6.57
N ALA A 490 -18.26 27.68 6.39
CA ALA A 490 -18.77 28.07 5.07
C ALA A 490 -17.86 29.12 4.38
N THR A 491 -17.28 30.05 5.14
CA THR A 491 -16.34 31.05 4.63
C THR A 491 -15.03 30.44 4.10
N THR A 492 -14.62 29.28 4.61
CA THR A 492 -13.48 28.52 4.07
C THR A 492 -13.70 28.05 2.63
N LYS A 493 -14.96 27.75 2.25
CA LYS A 493 -15.32 27.34 0.88
C LYS A 493 -15.22 28.51 -0.10
N ALA A 494 -15.60 29.72 0.33
CA ALA A 494 -15.44 30.94 -0.48
C ALA A 494 -13.97 31.33 -0.65
N ARG A 495 -13.15 31.20 0.40
CA ARG A 495 -11.71 31.51 0.34
C ARG A 495 -10.89 30.48 -0.46
N GLN A 496 -11.17 29.19 -0.32
CA GLN A 496 -10.49 28.13 -1.10
C GLN A 496 -10.87 28.15 -2.58
N LEU A 497 -12.09 28.60 -2.95
CA LEU A 497 -12.50 28.79 -4.35
C LEU A 497 -11.99 30.11 -4.94
N SER A 498 -11.61 31.09 -4.12
CA SER A 498 -10.98 32.34 -4.57
C SER A 498 -9.44 32.29 -4.61
N SER A 499 -8.83 31.23 -4.08
CA SER A 499 -7.38 31.02 -4.04
C SER A 499 -6.91 29.82 -4.90
N LEU A 500 -7.81 29.27 -5.70
CA LEU A 500 -7.55 28.39 -6.85
C LEU A 500 -7.91 29.18 -8.11
#